data_AF-A0A9D2H1M5-F1
#
_entry.id   AF-A0A9D2H1M5-F1
#
_cell.length_a   1.000
_cell.length_b   1.000
_cell.length_c   1.000
_cell.angle_alpha   90.00
_cell.angle_beta   90.00
_cell.angle_gamma   90.00
#
_symmetry.space_group_name_H-M   'P 1'
#
loop_
_entity.id
_entity.type
_entity.pdbx_description
1 polymer ?
#
loop_
_entity_poly.entity_id
_entity_poly.type
_entity_poly.pdbx_seq_one_letter_code
_entity_poly.pdbx_strand_id
1 'polypeptide(L)'
;MFSLLYAVLCKLFFFTGAVGEGSYPKPLSSEEEERCLRLSRAGDAAAREKLIRHNMRLVVHIVKKYTGAAETDDMISVGSIGLIKAINTYEPGRGTRLATYTARCVENEILMLIRAGKKHKNTLSLSDPVGTDKDGNELTLMDLLYEKEDAVFRGVEQSLMQEKFLAAVRGLLNGRECEIVCLRY
;
A
#
# COMPACT_ATOMS: atom_id res chain seq x y z
N MET A 1 4.73 40.21 -11.22
CA MET A 1 3.89 40.59 -10.07
C MET A 1 2.71 39.64 -9.90
N PHE A 2 1.90 39.40 -10.95
CA PHE A 2 0.78 38.43 -10.92
C PHE A 2 1.19 36.98 -10.63
N SER A 3 2.32 36.51 -11.15
CA SER A 3 2.83 35.16 -10.88
C SER A 3 3.20 34.92 -9.41
N LEU A 4 3.69 35.97 -8.74
CA LEU A 4 4.12 35.92 -7.35
C LEU A 4 2.91 35.94 -6.40
N LEU A 5 1.89 36.73 -6.74
CA LEU A 5 0.59 36.75 -6.05
C LEU A 5 -0.13 35.40 -6.18
N TYR A 6 -0.15 34.82 -7.39
CA TYR A 6 -0.74 33.51 -7.64
C TYR A 6 -0.04 32.40 -6.84
N ALA A 7 1.29 32.38 -6.81
CA ALA A 7 2.05 31.40 -6.04
C ALA A 7 1.81 31.52 -4.52
N VAL A 8 1.65 32.74 -4.00
CA VAL A 8 1.35 32.99 -2.58
C VAL A 8 -0.08 32.54 -2.24
N LEU A 9 -1.06 32.84 -3.10
CA LEU A 9 -2.45 32.42 -2.92
C LEU A 9 -2.60 30.90 -2.99
N CYS A 10 -1.91 30.23 -3.91
CA CYS A 10 -1.91 28.77 -3.97
C CYS A 10 -1.34 28.16 -2.69
N LYS A 11 -0.23 28.69 -2.14
CA LYS A 11 0.38 28.17 -0.90
C LYS A 11 -0.42 28.43 0.37
N LEU A 12 -1.21 29.51 0.42
CA LEU A 12 -2.03 29.88 1.58
C LEU A 12 -3.35 29.12 1.64
N PHE A 13 -3.98 28.89 0.48
CA PHE A 13 -5.32 28.27 0.42
C PHE A 13 -5.29 26.79 0.11
N PHE A 14 -4.27 26.32 -0.60
CA PHE A 14 -4.09 24.92 -0.89
C PHE A 14 -2.82 24.48 -0.17
N PHE A 15 -2.98 23.67 0.88
CA PHE A 15 -1.91 22.84 1.46
C PHE A 15 -1.49 21.74 0.45
N THR A 16 -1.38 22.10 -0.83
CA THR A 16 -0.89 21.22 -1.87
C THR A 16 0.62 21.27 -1.80
N GLY A 17 1.22 20.20 -1.26
CA GLY A 17 2.57 19.78 -1.59
C GLY A 17 2.64 19.33 -3.06
N ALA A 18 2.11 20.13 -3.98
CA ALA A 18 2.09 19.81 -5.39
C ALA A 18 3.53 19.80 -5.88
N VAL A 19 4.06 18.60 -6.05
CA VAL A 19 5.30 18.31 -6.78
C VAL A 19 5.05 18.60 -8.27
N GLY A 20 4.83 19.87 -8.62
CA GLY A 20 4.66 20.32 -9.99
C GLY A 20 6.00 20.35 -10.75
N GLU A 21 5.93 20.30 -12.08
CA GLU A 21 7.04 20.50 -13.01
C GLU A 21 7.66 21.90 -12.83
N GLY A 22 8.53 22.04 -11.84
CA GLY A 22 9.09 23.33 -11.43
C GLY A 22 9.49 23.38 -9.95
N SER A 23 9.03 22.43 -9.13
CA SER A 23 9.34 22.38 -7.69
C SER A 23 10.79 22.00 -7.38
N TYR A 24 11.45 21.29 -8.30
CA TYR A 24 12.83 20.85 -8.15
C TYR A 24 13.76 21.57 -9.14
N PRO A 25 14.98 21.96 -8.69
CA PRO A 25 15.94 22.65 -9.54
C PRO A 25 16.36 21.78 -10.72
N LYS A 26 16.81 22.43 -11.79
CA LYS A 26 17.33 21.74 -12.98
C LYS A 26 18.58 20.92 -12.64
N PRO A 27 18.90 19.85 -13.38
CA PRO A 27 20.14 19.11 -13.18
C PRO A 27 21.37 20.01 -13.22
N LEU A 28 22.39 19.67 -12.45
CA LEU A 28 23.67 20.37 -12.47
C LEU A 28 24.39 20.16 -13.81
N SER A 29 25.28 21.08 -14.17
CA SER A 29 26.23 20.82 -15.25
C SER A 29 27.21 19.71 -14.83
N SER A 30 27.84 19.04 -15.81
CA SER A 30 28.80 17.96 -15.53
C SER A 30 29.95 18.43 -14.64
N GLU A 31 30.46 19.65 -14.86
CA GLU A 31 31.56 20.24 -14.07
C GLU A 31 31.12 20.54 -12.64
N GLU A 32 29.92 21.10 -12.46
CA GLU A 32 29.36 21.35 -11.13
C GLU A 32 29.06 20.06 -10.37
N GLU A 33 28.54 19.04 -11.06
CA GLU A 33 28.27 17.72 -10.48
C GLU A 33 29.56 17.10 -9.96
N GLU A 34 30.63 17.10 -10.76
CA GLU A 34 31.93 16.56 -10.36
C GLU A 34 32.53 17.32 -9.17
N ARG A 35 32.43 18.66 -9.18
CA ARG A 35 32.86 19.50 -8.05
C ARG A 35 32.08 19.16 -6.78
N CYS A 36 30.76 19.06 -6.87
CA CYS A 36 29.92 18.76 -5.71
C CYS A 36 30.17 17.34 -5.18
N LEU A 37 30.41 16.36 -6.06
CA LEU A 37 30.77 15.00 -5.66
C LEU A 37 32.09 14.97 -4.88
N ARG A 38 33.09 15.74 -5.32
CA ARG A 38 34.38 15.85 -4.63
C ARG A 38 34.23 16.46 -3.24
N LEU A 39 33.48 17.57 -3.12
CA LEU A 39 33.23 18.25 -1.86
C LEU A 39 32.39 17.39 -0.90
N SER A 40 31.33 16.74 -1.41
CA SER A 40 30.49 15.82 -0.64
C SER A 40 31.30 14.68 -0.02
N ARG A 41 32.29 14.16 -0.74
CA ARG A 41 33.23 13.14 -0.23
C ARG A 41 34.18 13.66 0.82
N ALA A 42 34.55 14.94 0.75
CA ALA A 42 35.33 15.62 1.77
C ALA A 42 34.49 15.96 3.03
N GLY A 43 33.20 15.58 3.07
CA GLY A 43 32.31 15.82 4.20
C GLY A 43 31.47 17.09 4.12
N ASP A 44 31.48 17.79 2.97
CA ASP A 44 30.65 19.00 2.78
C ASP A 44 29.16 18.63 2.66
N ALA A 45 28.41 18.96 3.71
CA ALA A 45 26.97 18.73 3.78
C ALA A 45 26.18 19.56 2.75
N ALA A 46 26.62 20.79 2.44
CA ALA A 46 25.93 21.65 1.48
C ALA A 46 26.11 21.13 0.04
N ALA A 47 27.29 20.62 -0.29
CA ALA A 47 27.54 19.96 -1.57
C ALA A 47 26.68 18.70 -1.73
N ARG A 48 26.55 17.89 -0.67
CA ARG A 48 25.68 16.71 -0.64
C ARG A 48 24.21 17.10 -0.82
N GLU A 49 23.73 18.10 -0.11
CA GLU A 49 22.36 18.59 -0.23
C GLU A 49 22.07 19.12 -1.65
N LYS A 50 23.02 19.85 -2.24
CA LYS A 50 22.92 20.34 -3.62
C LYS A 50 22.77 19.16 -4.60
N LEU A 51 23.57 18.10 -4.46
CA LEU A 51 23.42 16.90 -5.30
C LEU A 51 22.04 16.25 -5.15
N ILE A 52 21.54 16.11 -3.92
CA ILE A 52 20.22 15.51 -3.65
C ILE A 52 19.14 16.35 -4.34
N ARG A 53 19.09 17.66 -4.07
CA ARG A 53 18.03 18.55 -4.55
C ARG A 53 17.95 18.59 -6.08
N HIS A 54 19.09 18.67 -6.75
CA HIS A 54 19.16 18.75 -8.22
C HIS A 54 18.84 17.42 -8.92
N ASN A 55 18.90 16.30 -8.22
CA ASN A 55 18.55 14.97 -8.75
C ASN A 55 17.12 14.52 -8.40
N MET A 56 16.34 15.29 -7.62
CA MET A 56 14.95 14.93 -7.29
C MET A 56 14.04 14.78 -8.52
N ARG A 57 14.31 15.51 -9.61
CA ARG A 57 13.56 15.36 -10.87
C ARG A 57 13.67 13.95 -11.46
N LEU A 58 14.82 13.32 -11.30
CA LEU A 58 15.05 11.94 -11.73
C LEU A 58 14.19 10.97 -10.91
N VAL A 59 14.10 11.18 -9.59
CA VAL A 59 13.25 10.37 -8.70
C VAL A 59 11.79 10.43 -9.16
N VAL A 60 11.25 11.63 -9.35
CA VAL A 60 9.86 11.81 -9.83
C VAL A 60 9.66 11.13 -11.18
N HIS A 61 10.62 11.27 -12.10
CA HIS A 61 10.53 10.62 -13.41
C HIS A 61 10.48 9.09 -13.31
N ILE A 62 11.27 8.49 -12.41
CA ILE A 62 11.27 7.03 -12.19
C ILE A 62 9.96 6.59 -11.54
N VAL A 63 9.46 7.34 -10.54
CA VAL A 63 8.18 7.02 -9.87
C VAL A 63 7.01 7.01 -10.85
N LYS A 64 7.00 7.88 -11.88
CA LYS A 64 5.97 7.89 -12.93
C LYS A 64 5.80 6.54 -13.64
N LYS A 65 6.83 5.68 -13.68
CA LYS A 65 6.76 4.32 -14.25
C LYS A 65 5.94 3.35 -13.38
N TYR A 66 5.77 3.66 -12.10
CA TYR A 66 5.16 2.80 -11.08
C TYR A 66 3.81 3.34 -10.56
N THR A 67 3.20 4.29 -11.27
CA THR A 67 1.90 4.86 -10.88
C THR A 67 0.83 3.77 -10.75
N GLY A 68 0.06 3.80 -9.67
CA GLY A 68 -0.96 2.81 -9.36
C GLY A 68 -0.46 1.55 -8.63
N ALA A 69 0.85 1.41 -8.39
CA ALA A 69 1.38 0.31 -7.59
C ALA A 69 1.37 0.59 -6.07
N ALA A 70 1.46 1.87 -5.70
CA ALA A 70 1.37 2.40 -4.34
C ALA A 70 1.01 3.89 -4.42
N GLU A 71 0.82 4.54 -3.27
CA GLU A 71 0.64 5.99 -3.20
C GLU A 71 1.86 6.72 -3.78
N THR A 72 1.62 7.73 -4.61
CA THR A 72 2.69 8.40 -5.36
C THR A 72 3.67 9.12 -4.43
N ASP A 73 3.15 9.75 -3.37
CA ASP A 73 3.96 10.47 -2.40
C ASP A 73 4.84 9.53 -1.57
N ASP A 74 4.35 8.33 -1.25
CA ASP A 74 5.13 7.27 -0.58
C ASP A 74 6.26 6.78 -1.49
N MET A 75 5.97 6.56 -2.77
CA MET A 75 7.00 6.16 -3.74
C MET A 75 8.06 7.24 -3.94
N ILE A 76 7.68 8.53 -3.96
CA ILE A 76 8.63 9.65 -4.01
C ILE A 76 9.50 9.67 -2.75
N SER A 77 8.88 9.46 -1.57
CA SER A 77 9.59 9.43 -0.30
C SER A 77 10.61 8.28 -0.23
N VAL A 78 10.20 7.06 -0.58
CA VAL A 78 11.11 5.89 -0.65
C VAL A 78 12.17 6.08 -1.74
N GLY A 79 11.79 6.64 -2.90
CA GLY A 79 12.72 6.97 -3.96
C GLY A 79 13.78 7.98 -3.52
N SER A 80 13.44 8.94 -2.65
CA SER A 80 14.40 9.89 -2.08
C SER A 80 15.46 9.22 -1.21
N ILE A 81 15.09 8.15 -0.48
CA ILE A 81 16.04 7.32 0.28
C ILE A 81 17.02 6.63 -0.68
N GLY A 82 16.51 6.08 -1.80
CA GLY A 82 17.33 5.49 -2.85
C GLY A 82 18.31 6.47 -3.47
N LEU A 83 17.89 7.72 -3.67
CA LEU A 83 18.74 8.81 -4.15
C LEU A 83 19.84 9.16 -3.13
N ILE A 84 19.49 9.33 -1.86
CA ILE A 84 20.46 9.63 -0.80
C ILE A 84 21.52 8.53 -0.70
N LYS A 85 21.07 7.27 -0.74
CA LYS A 85 21.94 6.09 -0.75
C LYS A 85 22.89 6.12 -1.95
N ALA A 86 22.36 6.40 -3.14
CA ALA A 86 23.17 6.50 -4.36
C ALA A 86 24.25 7.58 -4.24
N ILE A 87 23.92 8.77 -3.75
CA ILE A 87 24.88 9.87 -3.59
C ILE A 87 25.97 9.51 -2.58
N ASN A 88 25.60 8.83 -1.49
CA ASN A 88 26.55 8.43 -0.45
C ASN A 88 27.52 7.33 -0.93
N THR A 89 27.08 6.42 -1.80
CA THR A 89 27.87 5.25 -2.23
C THR A 89 28.44 5.35 -3.63
N TYR A 90 28.16 6.43 -4.38
CA TYR A 90 28.63 6.58 -5.75
C TYR A 90 30.14 6.76 -5.83
N GLU A 91 30.75 6.05 -6.79
CA GLU A 91 32.16 6.13 -7.10
C GLU A 91 32.45 6.56 -8.54
N PRO A 92 33.03 7.77 -8.76
CA PRO A 92 33.57 8.18 -10.05
C PRO A 92 34.64 7.20 -10.52
N GLY A 93 34.72 6.98 -11.83
CA GLY A 93 35.72 6.12 -12.45
C GLY A 93 35.29 4.66 -12.66
N ARG A 94 34.14 4.23 -12.12
CA ARG A 94 33.57 2.88 -12.37
C ARG A 94 32.81 2.75 -13.69
N GLY A 95 32.97 3.68 -14.63
CA GLY A 95 32.38 3.63 -15.97
C GLY A 95 30.88 3.97 -16.07
N THR A 96 30.20 4.28 -14.96
CA THR A 96 28.77 4.66 -14.95
C THR A 96 28.57 6.10 -14.52
N ARG A 97 27.69 6.83 -15.19
CA ARG A 97 27.29 8.19 -14.76
C ARG A 97 26.49 8.14 -13.46
N LEU A 98 26.56 9.21 -12.66
CA LEU A 98 25.79 9.34 -11.40
C LEU A 98 24.30 9.09 -11.62
N ALA A 99 23.70 9.74 -12.62
CA ALA A 99 22.29 9.57 -12.93
C ALA A 99 21.89 8.10 -13.19
N THR A 100 22.73 7.33 -13.90
CA THR A 100 22.49 5.91 -14.18
C THR A 100 22.55 5.06 -12.92
N TYR A 101 23.55 5.28 -12.07
CA TYR A 101 23.68 4.58 -10.80
C TYR A 101 22.53 4.92 -9.86
N THR A 102 22.20 6.21 -9.71
CA THR A 102 21.08 6.71 -8.95
C THR A 102 19.76 6.10 -9.40
N ALA A 103 19.51 6.02 -10.71
CA ALA A 103 18.29 5.43 -11.23
C ALA A 103 18.11 3.98 -10.76
N ARG A 104 19.19 3.18 -10.75
CA ARG A 104 19.16 1.80 -10.26
C ARG A 104 18.88 1.71 -8.76
N CYS A 105 19.45 2.59 -7.95
CA CYS A 105 19.20 2.63 -6.52
C CYS A 105 17.76 3.03 -6.20
N VAL A 106 17.25 4.08 -6.86
CA VAL A 106 15.86 4.55 -6.71
C VAL A 106 14.87 3.46 -7.12
N GLU A 107 15.08 2.85 -8.29
CA GLU A 107 14.23 1.76 -8.79
C GLU A 107 14.21 0.57 -7.82
N ASN A 108 15.37 0.22 -7.23
CA ASN A 108 15.46 -0.85 -6.26
C ASN A 108 14.64 -0.57 -4.99
N GLU A 109 14.74 0.63 -4.41
CA GLU A 109 13.98 0.99 -3.19
C GLU A 109 12.46 1.01 -3.47
N ILE A 110 12.03 1.54 -4.62
CA ILE A 110 10.60 1.49 -5.03
C ILE A 110 10.13 0.04 -5.17
N LEU A 111 10.93 -0.82 -5.81
CA LEU A 111 10.58 -2.24 -5.94
C LEU A 111 10.52 -2.96 -4.59
N MET A 112 11.34 -2.58 -3.61
CA MET A 112 11.26 -3.11 -2.24
C MET A 112 9.93 -2.73 -1.59
N LEU A 113 9.49 -1.47 -1.70
CA LEU A 113 8.20 -1.02 -1.20
C LEU A 113 7.05 -1.84 -1.80
N ILE A 114 7.02 -1.98 -3.12
CA ILE A 114 5.97 -2.74 -3.82
C ILE A 114 5.96 -4.20 -3.39
N ARG A 115 7.13 -4.82 -3.17
CA ARG A 115 7.24 -6.21 -2.69
C ARG A 115 6.72 -6.35 -1.26
N ALA A 116 6.96 -5.39 -0.39
CA ALA A 116 6.41 -5.39 0.97
C ALA A 116 4.87 -5.27 0.93
N GLY A 117 4.33 -4.40 0.08
CA GLY A 117 2.88 -4.22 -0.10
C GLY A 117 2.15 -5.44 -0.67
N LYS A 118 2.83 -6.32 -1.44
CA LYS A 118 2.20 -7.54 -2.00
C LYS A 118 1.55 -8.44 -0.94
N LYS A 119 2.06 -8.45 0.30
CA LYS A 119 1.48 -9.27 1.39
C LYS A 119 0.03 -8.86 1.70
N HIS A 120 -0.33 -7.61 1.45
CA HIS A 120 -1.65 -7.04 1.73
C HIS A 120 -2.48 -6.81 0.47
N LYS A 121 -2.04 -7.29 -0.70
CA LYS A 121 -2.73 -7.04 -1.98
C LYS A 121 -4.17 -7.57 -2.02
N ASN A 122 -4.46 -8.61 -1.25
CA ASN A 122 -5.79 -9.21 -1.13
C ASN A 122 -6.46 -8.87 0.21
N THR A 123 -5.95 -7.88 0.94
CA THR A 123 -6.60 -7.37 2.14
C THR A 123 -7.66 -6.37 1.70
N LEU A 124 -8.92 -6.79 1.75
CA LEU A 124 -10.08 -5.94 1.51
C LEU A 124 -10.68 -5.53 2.85
N SER A 125 -11.18 -4.30 2.97
CA SER A 125 -11.95 -3.92 4.15
C SER A 125 -13.34 -4.52 4.05
N LEU A 126 -13.87 -5.03 5.17
CA LEU A 126 -15.25 -5.50 5.20
C LEU A 126 -16.25 -4.35 5.02
N SER A 127 -15.82 -3.11 5.25
CA SER A 127 -16.62 -1.90 5.09
C SER A 127 -16.53 -1.32 3.68
N ASP A 128 -15.73 -1.89 2.78
CA ASP A 128 -15.64 -1.39 1.41
C ASP A 128 -16.97 -1.67 0.67
N PRO A 129 -17.54 -0.68 -0.03
CA PRO A 129 -18.76 -0.87 -0.79
C PRO A 129 -18.48 -1.75 -2.02
N VAL A 130 -19.29 -2.80 -2.19
CA VAL A 130 -19.23 -3.73 -3.32
C VAL A 130 -20.23 -3.34 -4.41
N GLY A 131 -21.28 -2.61 -4.04
CA GLY A 131 -22.31 -2.16 -4.97
C GLY A 131 -23.40 -1.36 -4.27
N THR A 132 -24.54 -1.24 -4.93
CA THR A 132 -25.72 -0.57 -4.40
C THR A 132 -26.88 -1.56 -4.30
N ASP A 133 -27.61 -1.54 -3.19
CA ASP A 133 -28.87 -2.27 -3.07
C ASP A 133 -29.98 -1.62 -3.94
N LYS A 134 -31.13 -2.28 -4.07
CA LYS A 134 -32.30 -1.84 -4.82
C LYS A 134 -32.85 -0.48 -4.36
N ASP A 135 -32.62 -0.14 -3.09
CA ASP A 135 -33.02 1.13 -2.49
C ASP A 135 -31.95 2.24 -2.65
N GLY A 136 -30.84 1.94 -3.32
CA GLY A 136 -29.75 2.89 -3.57
C GLY A 136 -28.75 3.06 -2.43
N ASN A 137 -28.86 2.26 -1.36
CA ASN A 137 -27.90 2.25 -0.25
C ASN A 137 -26.61 1.53 -0.67
N GLU A 138 -25.47 1.98 -0.13
CA GLU A 138 -24.18 1.31 -0.31
C GLU A 138 -24.20 -0.06 0.37
N LEU A 139 -23.90 -1.11 -0.41
CA LEU A 139 -23.84 -2.49 0.07
C LEU A 139 -22.38 -2.85 0.32
N THR A 140 -22.04 -3.21 1.56
CA THR A 140 -20.67 -3.57 1.94
C THR A 140 -20.44 -5.09 1.93
N LEU A 141 -19.17 -5.51 1.97
CA LEU A 141 -18.80 -6.93 2.15
C LEU A 141 -19.38 -7.51 3.44
N MET A 142 -19.47 -6.70 4.49
CA MET A 142 -20.03 -7.10 5.79
C MET A 142 -21.51 -7.46 5.69
N ASP A 143 -22.28 -6.72 4.89
CA ASP A 143 -23.70 -6.98 4.67
C ASP A 143 -23.92 -8.29 3.88
N LEU A 144 -23.04 -8.60 2.94
CA LEU A 144 -23.09 -9.84 2.14
C LEU A 144 -22.68 -11.08 2.93
N LEU A 145 -21.72 -10.95 3.84
CA LEU A 145 -21.23 -12.05 4.67
C LEU A 145 -22.09 -12.29 5.93
N TYR A 146 -23.12 -11.46 6.15
CA TYR A 146 -24.00 -11.59 7.29
C TYR A 146 -24.80 -12.91 7.22
N GLU A 147 -24.52 -13.81 8.17
CA GLU A 147 -25.35 -14.99 8.40
C GLU A 147 -26.47 -14.61 9.37
N LYS A 148 -27.73 -14.88 8.99
CA LYS A 148 -28.89 -14.58 9.83
C LYS A 148 -28.79 -15.32 11.17
N GLU A 149 -29.07 -14.62 12.28
CA GLU A 149 -29.11 -15.19 13.65
C GLU A 149 -29.99 -16.46 13.76
N ASP A 150 -30.97 -16.64 12.87
CA ASP A 150 -31.82 -17.82 12.75
C ASP A 150 -31.03 -19.14 12.56
N ALA A 151 -29.80 -19.10 12.05
CA ALA A 151 -28.97 -20.30 11.93
C ALA A 151 -28.63 -20.89 13.31
N VAL A 152 -28.35 -20.04 14.30
CA VAL A 152 -28.03 -20.46 15.67
C VAL A 152 -29.27 -21.03 16.34
N PHE A 153 -30.41 -20.32 16.24
CA PHE A 153 -31.67 -20.81 16.81
C PHE A 153 -32.10 -22.14 16.20
N ARG A 154 -32.00 -22.32 14.88
CA ARG A 154 -32.29 -23.61 14.23
C ARG A 154 -31.34 -24.71 14.68
N GLY A 155 -30.05 -24.42 14.83
CA GLY A 155 -29.07 -25.39 15.34
C GLY A 155 -29.40 -25.86 16.76
N VAL A 156 -29.78 -24.92 17.64
CA VAL A 156 -30.19 -25.23 19.02
C VAL A 156 -31.51 -26.00 19.04
N GLU A 157 -32.51 -25.57 18.27
CA GLU A 157 -33.81 -26.23 18.18
C GLU A 157 -33.67 -27.68 17.67
N GLN A 158 -32.85 -27.88 16.63
CA GLN A 158 -32.60 -29.21 16.07
C GLN A 158 -31.88 -30.14 17.05
N SER A 159 -30.93 -29.60 17.81
CA SER A 159 -30.23 -30.35 18.88
C SER A 159 -31.19 -30.76 20.00
N LEU A 160 -32.05 -29.83 20.43
CA LEU A 160 -33.06 -30.08 21.47
C LEU A 160 -34.11 -31.10 21.00
N MET A 161 -34.51 -31.02 19.73
CA MET A 161 -35.47 -31.94 19.14
C MET A 161 -34.90 -33.36 19.02
N GLN A 162 -33.62 -33.49 18.62
CA GLN A 162 -32.93 -34.79 18.60
C GLN A 162 -32.84 -35.41 20.00
N GLU A 163 -32.49 -34.63 21.02
CA GLU A 163 -32.38 -35.12 22.39
C GLU A 163 -33.73 -35.62 22.91
N LYS A 164 -34.80 -34.83 22.72
CA LYS A 164 -36.17 -35.24 23.09
C LYS A 164 -36.66 -36.45 22.31
N PHE A 165 -36.35 -36.53 21.02
CA PHE A 165 -36.70 -37.67 20.18
C PHE A 165 -36.02 -38.95 20.67
N LEU A 166 -34.71 -38.91 20.94
CA LEU A 166 -33.97 -40.05 21.48
C LEU A 166 -34.48 -40.46 22.87
N ALA A 167 -34.83 -39.50 23.72
CA ALA A 167 -35.42 -39.78 25.03
C ALA A 167 -36.78 -40.49 24.90
N ALA A 168 -37.64 -40.03 23.99
CA ALA A 168 -38.94 -40.65 23.73
C ALA A 168 -38.80 -42.05 23.13
N VAL A 169 -37.90 -42.23 22.16
CA VAL A 169 -37.59 -43.53 21.53
C VAL A 169 -37.12 -44.53 22.57
N ARG A 170 -36.19 -44.14 23.46
CA ARG A 170 -35.71 -45.01 24.56
C ARG A 170 -36.77 -45.32 25.61
N GLY A 171 -37.77 -44.45 25.79
CA GLY A 171 -38.86 -44.65 26.73
C GLY A 171 -40.02 -45.52 26.20
N LEU A 172 -40.19 -45.59 24.87
CA LEU A 172 -41.31 -46.30 24.22
C LEU A 172 -40.92 -47.66 23.65
N LEU A 173 -39.68 -47.86 23.23
CA LEU A 173 -39.22 -49.09 22.56
C LEU A 173 -38.51 -50.03 23.52
N ASN A 174 -38.67 -51.34 23.29
CA ASN A 174 -37.87 -52.34 23.99
C ASN A 174 -36.40 -52.25 23.54
N GLY A 175 -35.45 -52.67 24.39
CA GLY A 175 -34.01 -52.50 24.13
C GLY A 175 -33.55 -53.01 22.77
N ARG A 176 -34.11 -54.14 22.29
CA ARG A 176 -33.81 -54.73 20.99
C ARG A 176 -34.42 -53.96 19.81
N GLU A 177 -35.57 -53.34 19.99
CA GLU A 177 -36.21 -52.53 18.94
C GLU A 177 -35.51 -51.17 18.80
N CYS A 178 -35.12 -50.56 19.92
CA CYS A 178 -34.34 -49.32 19.92
C CYS A 178 -32.99 -49.49 19.22
N GLU A 179 -32.30 -50.61 19.45
CA GLU A 179 -31.02 -50.94 18.80
C GLU A 179 -31.17 -51.10 17.29
N ILE A 180 -32.23 -51.79 16.83
CA ILE A 180 -32.52 -51.93 15.40
C ILE A 180 -32.77 -50.57 14.74
N VAL A 181 -33.53 -49.67 15.38
CA VAL A 181 -33.84 -48.35 14.83
C VAL A 181 -32.60 -47.46 14.77
N CYS A 182 -31.77 -47.43 15.82
CA CYS A 182 -30.53 -46.64 15.85
C CYS A 182 -29.46 -47.15 14.87
N LEU A 183 -29.47 -48.42 14.49
CA LEU A 183 -28.55 -48.96 13.48
C LEU A 183 -29.08 -48.80 12.05
N ARG A 184 -30.38 -48.54 11.88
CA ARG A 184 -31.05 -48.42 10.57
C ARG A 184 -30.95 -47.01 9.99
N TYR A 185 -30.94 -45.98 10.83
CA TYR A 185 -30.99 -44.56 10.49
C TYR A 185 -29.83 -43.82 11.16
#